data_AF-A0A2M8EAS7-F1
#
_entry.id   AF-A0A2M8EAS7-F1
#
_cell.length_a   1.000
_cell.length_b   1.000
_cell.length_c   1.000
_cell.angle_alpha   90.00
_cell.angle_beta   90.00
_cell.angle_gamma   90.00
#
_symmetry.space_group_name_H-M   'P 1'
#
loop_
_entity.id
_entity.type
_entity.pdbx_description
1 polymer ?
#
loop_
_entity_poly.entity_id
_entity_poly.type
_entity_poly.pdbx_seq_one_letter_code
_entity_poly.pdbx_strand_id
1 'polypeptide(L)'
;GRPNAESRARALELLTALDVQHRARAEPTQLSGGEQQRVSIARALANRPPVILADEPTAPLDSERALGVMRILNRMAQQAQTAIIVVTHDEKIIPTFKRIYHIRDGQTVEEAGEGRTLN
;
A
#
# COMPACT_ATOMS: atom_id res chain seq x y z
N GLY A 1 -23.07 9.95 -1.23
CA GLY A 1 -22.51 8.62 -0.90
C GLY A 1 -22.99 7.61 -1.93
N ARG A 2 -22.21 6.55 -2.18
CA ARG A 2 -22.62 5.46 -3.08
C ARG A 2 -23.67 4.56 -2.41
N PRO A 3 -24.62 3.96 -3.17
CA PRO A 3 -25.52 2.95 -2.65
C PRO A 3 -24.77 1.79 -1.98
N ASN A 4 -25.37 1.19 -0.93
CA ASN A 4 -24.73 0.10 -0.17
C ASN A 4 -24.31 -1.09 -1.04
N ALA A 5 -25.12 -1.43 -2.05
CA ALA A 5 -24.79 -2.51 -2.99
C ALA A 5 -23.52 -2.21 -3.80
N GLU A 6 -23.38 -0.99 -4.31
CA GLU A 6 -22.20 -0.55 -5.06
C GLU A 6 -20.94 -0.50 -4.18
N SER A 7 -21.07 0.06 -2.97
CA SER A 7 -19.97 0.09 -1.99
C SER A 7 -19.49 -1.32 -1.63
N ARG A 8 -20.42 -2.26 -1.45
CA ARG A 8 -20.09 -3.65 -1.12
C ARG A 8 -19.43 -4.38 -2.29
N ALA A 9 -19.92 -4.15 -3.52
CA ALA A 9 -19.30 -4.69 -4.72
C ALA A 9 -17.85 -4.18 -4.88
N ARG A 10 -17.62 -2.87 -4.68
CA ARG A 10 -16.28 -2.28 -4.74
C ARG A 10 -15.35 -2.82 -3.64
N ALA A 11 -15.86 -2.98 -2.41
CA ALA A 11 -15.08 -3.58 -1.33
C ALA A 11 -14.65 -5.00 -1.68
N LEU A 12 -15.57 -5.83 -2.20
CA LEU A 12 -15.26 -7.20 -2.61
C LEU A 12 -14.24 -7.24 -3.75
N GLU A 13 -14.34 -6.37 -4.76
CA GLU A 13 -13.37 -6.25 -5.84
C GLU A 13 -11.95 -6.00 -5.30
N LEU A 14 -11.81 -5.05 -4.37
CA LEU A 14 -10.51 -4.74 -3.76
C LEU A 14 -9.98 -5.88 -2.90
N LEU A 15 -10.82 -6.51 -2.06
CA LEU A 15 -10.41 -7.66 -1.25
C LEU A 15 -10.01 -8.86 -2.14
N THR A 16 -10.63 -9.01 -3.31
CA THR A 16 -10.28 -10.05 -4.29
C THR A 16 -8.92 -9.77 -4.92
N ALA A 17 -8.71 -8.53 -5.39
CA ALA A 17 -7.43 -8.11 -5.98
C ALA A 17 -6.24 -8.24 -5.00
N LEU A 18 -6.54 -8.25 -3.70
CA LEU A 18 -5.59 -8.33 -2.60
C LEU A 18 -5.56 -9.71 -1.94
N ASP A 19 -6.16 -10.73 -2.57
CA ASP A 19 -6.18 -12.12 -2.09
C ASP A 19 -6.55 -12.26 -0.61
N VAL A 20 -7.60 -11.54 -0.20
CA VAL A 20 -8.12 -11.54 1.18
C VAL A 20 -9.65 -11.57 1.21
N GLN A 21 -10.31 -11.76 0.06
CA GLN A 21 -11.77 -11.90 -0.04
C GLN A 21 -12.31 -13.05 0.81
N HIS A 22 -11.57 -14.15 0.94
CA HIS A 22 -11.95 -15.29 1.79
C HIS A 22 -12.08 -14.92 3.27
N ARG A 23 -11.51 -13.79 3.69
CA ARG A 23 -11.64 -13.20 5.03
C ARG A 23 -12.59 -12.02 5.10
N ALA A 24 -13.42 -11.76 4.09
CA ALA A 24 -14.28 -10.57 4.05
C ALA A 24 -15.29 -10.45 5.22
N ARG A 25 -15.53 -11.54 5.96
CA ARG A 25 -16.39 -11.57 7.16
C ARG A 25 -15.62 -11.77 8.46
N ALA A 26 -14.29 -11.87 8.40
CA ALA A 26 -13.46 -12.07 9.58
C ALA A 26 -13.33 -10.76 10.36
N GLU A 27 -13.36 -10.85 11.68
CA GLU A 27 -13.03 -9.74 12.56
C GLU A 27 -11.52 -9.44 12.49
N PRO A 28 -11.07 -8.18 12.74
CA PRO A 28 -9.66 -7.82 12.67
C PRO A 28 -8.72 -8.72 13.49
N THR A 29 -9.19 -9.22 14.64
CA THR A 29 -8.45 -10.13 15.53
C THR A 29 -8.27 -11.54 14.97
N GLN A 30 -9.05 -11.92 13.96
CA GLN A 30 -9.00 -13.23 13.29
C GLN A 30 -8.09 -13.22 12.05
N LEU A 31 -7.58 -12.06 11.67
CA LEU A 31 -6.68 -11.87 10.54
C LEU A 31 -5.22 -12.00 11.00
N SER A 32 -4.41 -12.72 10.22
CA SER A 32 -2.95 -12.63 10.32
C SER A 32 -2.47 -11.20 10.02
N GLY A 33 -1.27 -10.84 10.48
CA GLY A 33 -0.72 -9.50 10.22
C GLY A 33 -0.67 -9.13 8.74
N GLY A 34 -0.32 -10.09 7.86
CA GLY A 34 -0.33 -9.88 6.41
C GLY A 34 -1.74 -9.68 5.84
N GLU A 35 -2.76 -10.38 6.36
CA GLU A 35 -4.15 -10.16 5.95
C GLU A 35 -4.66 -8.79 6.43
N GLN A 36 -4.38 -8.40 7.68
CA GLN A 36 -4.74 -7.07 8.20
C GLN A 36 -4.18 -5.94 7.34
N GLN A 37 -2.95 -6.11 6.89
CA GLN A 37 -2.29 -5.15 6.04
C GLN A 37 -2.91 -5.07 4.64
N ARG A 38 -3.21 -6.21 4.00
CA ARG A 38 -3.92 -6.24 2.72
C ARG A 38 -5.30 -5.60 2.83
N VAL A 39 -6.02 -5.83 3.94
CA VAL A 39 -7.28 -5.12 4.24
C VAL A 39 -7.07 -3.61 4.40
N SER A 40 -5.99 -3.17 5.06
CA SER A 40 -5.65 -1.75 5.22
C SER A 40 -5.39 -1.07 3.86
N ILE A 41 -4.67 -1.75 2.95
CA ILE A 41 -4.44 -1.29 1.58
C ILE A 41 -5.76 -1.18 0.82
N ALA A 42 -6.62 -2.21 0.91
CA ALA A 42 -7.96 -2.21 0.30
C ALA A 42 -8.76 -0.98 0.74
N ARG A 43 -8.76 -0.72 2.05
CA ARG A 43 -9.45 0.41 2.67
C ARG A 43 -8.91 1.74 2.16
N ALA A 44 -7.59 1.91 2.07
CA ALA A 44 -6.96 3.13 1.58
C ALA A 44 -7.39 3.45 0.13
N LEU A 45 -7.56 2.41 -0.70
CA LEU A 45 -7.92 2.54 -2.12
C LEU A 45 -9.44 2.59 -2.39
N ALA A 46 -10.28 2.30 -1.39
CA ALA A 46 -11.73 2.19 -1.54
C ALA A 46 -12.36 3.42 -2.20
N ASN A 47 -11.86 4.61 -1.86
CA ASN A 47 -12.36 5.89 -2.35
C ASN A 47 -11.60 6.42 -3.58
N ARG A 48 -10.70 5.64 -4.18
CA ARG A 48 -9.82 6.09 -5.29
C ARG A 48 -9.15 7.43 -4.98
N PRO A 49 -8.40 7.55 -3.86
CA PRO A 49 -7.79 8.81 -3.51
C PRO A 49 -6.73 9.21 -4.55
N PRO A 50 -6.50 10.51 -4.78
CA PRO A 50 -5.42 10.95 -5.65
C PRO A 50 -4.03 10.67 -5.06
N VAL A 51 -3.93 10.53 -3.72
CA VAL A 51 -2.69 10.30 -3.00
C VAL A 51 -2.91 9.30 -1.85
N ILE A 52 -1.95 8.41 -1.64
CA ILE A 52 -1.82 7.56 -0.46
C ILE A 52 -0.54 7.96 0.28
N LEU A 53 -0.68 8.25 1.57
CA LEU A 53 0.43 8.41 2.50
C LEU A 53 0.58 7.10 3.29
N ALA A 54 1.74 6.47 3.16
CA ALA A 54 2.06 5.23 3.85
C ALA A 54 3.22 5.46 4.81
N ASP A 55 2.91 5.51 6.11
CA ASP A 55 3.90 5.69 7.17
C ASP A 55 4.41 4.31 7.62
N GLU A 56 5.70 4.06 7.43
CA GLU A 56 6.38 2.82 7.82
C GLU A 56 5.60 1.55 7.43
N PRO A 57 5.12 1.43 6.17
CA PRO A 57 4.16 0.38 5.82
C PRO A 57 4.74 -1.01 5.92
N THR A 58 6.07 -1.18 5.94
CA THR A 58 6.75 -2.48 5.98
C THR A 58 7.39 -2.80 7.33
N ALA A 59 7.32 -1.90 8.33
CA ALA A 59 8.01 -2.05 9.62
C ALA A 59 7.76 -3.39 10.35
N PRO A 60 6.54 -3.98 10.37
CA PRO A 60 6.31 -5.25 11.07
C PRO A 60 6.64 -6.49 10.23
N LEU A 61 7.22 -6.36 9.04
CA LEU A 61 7.39 -7.44 8.06
C LEU A 61 8.85 -7.82 7.84
N ASP A 62 9.06 -9.09 7.49
CA ASP A 62 10.32 -9.51 6.87
C ASP A 62 10.49 -8.94 5.45
N SER A 63 11.72 -9.04 4.94
CA SER A 63 12.13 -8.50 3.64
C SER A 63 11.25 -8.93 2.46
N GLU A 64 10.84 -10.20 2.45
CA GLU A 64 10.09 -10.77 1.33
C GLU A 64 8.65 -10.26 1.34
N ARG A 65 8.03 -10.25 2.53
CA ARG A 65 6.68 -9.73 2.73
C ARG A 65 6.59 -8.23 2.48
N ALA A 66 7.60 -7.46 2.87
CA ALA A 66 7.73 -6.03 2.59
C ALA A 66 7.64 -5.73 1.09
N LEU A 67 8.46 -6.41 0.28
CA LEU A 67 8.45 -6.26 -1.18
C LEU A 67 7.10 -6.70 -1.78
N GLY A 68 6.51 -7.78 -1.28
CA GLY A 68 5.18 -8.23 -1.71
C GLY A 68 4.10 -7.17 -1.48
N VAL A 69 4.09 -6.54 -0.31
CA VAL A 69 3.18 -5.44 0.02
C VAL A 69 3.39 -4.24 -0.89
N MET A 70 4.64 -3.81 -1.08
CA MET A 70 4.95 -2.68 -1.96
C MET A 70 4.55 -2.95 -3.41
N ARG A 71 4.72 -4.20 -3.90
CA ARG A 71 4.29 -4.60 -5.24
C ARG A 71 2.79 -4.46 -5.41
N ILE A 72 2.04 -4.94 -4.43
CA ILE A 72 0.58 -4.84 -4.39
C ILE A 72 0.14 -3.37 -4.38
N LEU A 73 0.71 -2.56 -3.48
CA LEU A 73 0.38 -1.14 -3.34
C LEU A 73 0.65 -0.38 -4.64
N ASN A 74 1.83 -0.57 -5.23
CA ASN A 74 2.21 0.06 -6.50
C ASN A 74 1.27 -0.34 -7.66
N ARG A 75 0.96 -1.64 -7.80
CA ARG A 75 0.03 -2.13 -8.83
C ARG A 75 -1.35 -1.48 -8.70
N MET A 76 -1.91 -1.49 -7.49
CA MET A 76 -3.24 -0.93 -7.24
C MET A 76 -3.27 0.58 -7.44
N ALA A 77 -2.24 1.30 -7.00
CA ALA A 77 -2.15 2.74 -7.18
C ALA A 77 -2.01 3.13 -8.65
N GLN A 78 -1.27 2.37 -9.46
CA GLN A 78 -1.21 2.57 -10.92
C GLN A 78 -2.60 2.42 -11.56
N GLN A 79 -3.35 1.38 -11.19
CA GLN A 79 -4.71 1.17 -11.69
C GLN A 79 -5.69 2.28 -11.26
N ALA A 80 -5.48 2.84 -10.06
CA ALA A 80 -6.31 3.90 -9.50
C ALA A 80 -5.85 5.32 -9.88
N GLN A 81 -4.74 5.46 -10.63
CA GLN A 81 -4.06 6.74 -10.89
C GLN A 81 -3.74 7.53 -9.61
N THR A 82 -3.36 6.81 -8.56
CA THR A 82 -3.04 7.33 -7.23
C THR A 82 -1.53 7.50 -7.09
N ALA A 83 -1.08 8.65 -6.57
CA ALA A 83 0.31 8.81 -6.14
C ALA A 83 0.53 8.12 -4.79
N ILE A 84 1.68 7.47 -4.62
CA ILE A 84 2.07 6.89 -3.32
C ILE A 84 3.26 7.69 -2.78
N ILE A 85 3.14 8.13 -1.53
CA ILE A 85 4.25 8.70 -0.76
C ILE A 85 4.46 7.77 0.43
N VAL A 86 5.70 7.32 0.61
CA VAL A 86 6.07 6.39 1.67
C VAL A 86 7.13 7.03 2.54
N VAL A 87 6.93 6.99 3.85
CA VAL A 87 7.96 7.26 4.85
C VAL A 87 8.51 5.90 5.29
N THR A 88 9.82 5.73 5.21
CA THR A 88 10.46 4.45 5.52
C THR A 88 11.95 4.63 5.80
N HIS A 89 12.49 3.73 6.61
CA HIS A 89 13.93 3.50 6.78
C HIS A 89 14.39 2.18 6.14
N ASP A 90 13.51 1.47 5.43
CA ASP A 90 13.77 0.16 4.84
C ASP A 90 14.52 0.28 3.50
N GLU A 91 15.84 0.10 3.57
CA GLU A 91 16.77 0.13 2.43
C GLU A 91 16.39 -0.83 1.29
N LYS A 92 15.55 -1.85 1.54
CA LYS A 92 15.17 -2.84 0.54
C LYS A 92 14.08 -2.31 -0.40
N ILE A 93 13.24 -1.39 0.08
CA ILE A 93 12.16 -0.82 -0.71
C ILE A 93 12.55 0.52 -1.35
N ILE A 94 13.53 1.25 -0.78
CA ILE A 94 14.02 2.53 -1.31
C ILE A 94 14.36 2.46 -2.82
N PRO A 95 15.07 1.43 -3.34
CA PRO A 95 15.42 1.34 -4.76
C PRO A 95 14.21 1.25 -5.72
N THR A 96 13.01 0.98 -5.21
CA THR A 96 11.78 0.83 -6.01
C THR A 96 11.13 2.18 -6.33
N PHE A 97 11.53 3.24 -5.63
CA PHE A 97 11.00 4.59 -5.83
C PHE A 97 11.79 5.36 -6.88
N LYS A 98 11.09 6.21 -7.63
CA LYS A 98 11.68 7.08 -8.67
C LYS A 98 12.17 8.43 -8.13
N ARG A 99 11.69 8.83 -6.96
CA ARG A 99 12.01 10.09 -6.29
C ARG A 99 12.20 9.78 -4.82
N ILE A 100 13.32 10.23 -4.26
CA ILE A 100 13.68 10.03 -2.86
C ILE A 100 13.84 11.41 -2.25
N TYR A 101 13.24 11.62 -1.07
CA TYR A 101 13.41 12.84 -0.30
C TYR A 101 14.13 12.48 1.00
N HIS A 102 15.33 13.03 1.18
CA HIS A 102 16.07 12.94 2.43
C HIS A 102 15.66 14.11 3.31
N ILE A 103 15.17 13.84 4.52
CA ILE A 103 14.81 14.87 5.48
C ILE A 103 15.75 14.76 6.67
N ARG A 104 16.51 15.83 6.94
CA ARG A 104 17.44 15.91 8.08
C ARG A 104 17.46 17.31 8.65
N ASP A 105 17.29 17.44 9.96
CA ASP A 105 17.34 18.72 10.68
C ASP A 105 16.43 19.81 10.07
N GLY A 106 15.24 19.42 9.63
CA GLY A 106 14.26 20.31 8.97
C GLY A 106 14.61 20.68 7.52
N GLN A 107 15.72 20.19 6.96
CA GLN A 107 16.10 20.38 5.58
C GLN A 107 15.68 19.18 4.73
N THR A 108 15.19 19.45 3.52
CA THR A 108 14.77 18.43 2.57
C THR A 108 15.64 18.50 1.32
N VAL A 109 16.20 17.36 0.92
CA VAL A 109 16.98 17.20 -0.31
C VAL A 109 16.31 16.14 -1.18
N GLU A 110 16.01 16.50 -2.43
CA GLU A 110 15.48 15.56 -3.42
C GLU A 110 16.62 14.87 -4.18
N GLU A 111 16.50 13.56 -4.36
CA GLU A 111 17.38 12.72 -5.16
C GLU A 111 16.55 11.89 -6.16
N ALA A 112 17.11 11.65 -7.34
CA ALA A 112 16.53 10.71 -8.29
C ALA A 112 16.69 9.28 -7.78
N GLY A 113 15.56 8.58 -7.59
CA GLY A 113 15.58 7.17 -7.19
C GLY A 113 15.73 6.24 -8.40
N GLU A 114 16.18 5.01 -8.14
CA GLU A 114 16.43 4.02 -9.20
C GLU A 114 15.16 3.56 -9.93
N GLY A 115 14.01 3.59 -9.26
CA GLY A 115 12.73 3.18 -9.83
C GLY A 115 12.68 1.71 -10.24
N ARG A 116 13.41 0.83 -9.54
CA ARG A 116 13.47 -0.61 -9.85
C ARG A 116 12.08 -1.24 -9.87
N THR A 117 11.84 -2.08 -10.86
CA THR A 117 10.59 -2.82 -10.96
C THR A 117 10.50 -3.86 -9.84
N LEU A 118 9.36 -3.86 -9.16
CA LEU A 118 9.01 -4.86 -8.16
C LEU A 118 8.57 -6.16 -8.87
N ASN A 119 9.51 -6.93 -9.40
CA ASN A 119 9.25 -8.26 -10.00
C ASN A 119 8.69 -9.23 -8.96
#